data_AF-A0A6A6B2A4-F1
#
_entry.id   AF-A0A6A6B2A4-F1
#
_cell.length_a   1.000
_cell.length_b   1.000
_cell.length_c   1.000
_cell.angle_alpha   90.00
_cell.angle_beta   90.00
_cell.angle_gamma   90.00
#
_symmetry.space_group_name_H-M   'P 1'
#
loop_
_entity.id
_entity.type
_entity.pdbx_description
1 polymer ?
#
loop_
_entity_poly.entity_id
_entity_poly.type
_entity_poly.pdbx_seq_one_letter_code
_entity_poly.pdbx_strand_id
1 'polypeptide(L)'
;MRLLLLRVRARALPTRLLAPTPASSRSLRSHRSRRLQRPPIEVAGHSRPTEPPPPRQDASSSHPDPLGLLNPEPAEPVVRFYEQDVTRFAADEVPRRVSATRVNADEDRARELMAKIRRLESEIELLENDTGDVEDPVLMRLRAVANDELDPDIDTLAEADPESVRRELDGLMVKLPPSGAAPTDQTSLARLNNCLRHAYLATDPARRPTIRQELWKAYRRAKLRVPGLLPAIPTPTWDILFYSQAVRWRSNKQRDQHVSELLEDMKSVGMDGPPTPPPEGNDPAGGDGGAKDD
;
A
#
# COMPACT_ATOMS: atom_id res chain seq x y z
N MET A 1 11.16 -0.80 -19.89
CA MET A 1 12.35 -1.51 -19.36
C MET A 1 12.54 -2.90 -19.99
N ARG A 2 12.44 -3.03 -21.33
CA ARG A 2 13.04 -4.15 -22.09
C ARG A 2 14.43 -3.75 -22.64
N LEU A 3 15.03 -2.68 -22.08
CA LEU A 3 16.21 -1.99 -22.62
C LEU A 3 17.32 -1.77 -21.56
N LEU A 4 17.35 -2.58 -20.50
CA LEU A 4 18.49 -2.66 -19.57
C LEU A 4 19.03 -4.09 -19.45
N LEU A 5 18.77 -4.95 -20.44
CA LEU A 5 19.60 -6.13 -20.72
C LEU A 5 20.76 -5.70 -21.61
N LEU A 6 21.60 -4.82 -21.06
CA LEU A 6 22.88 -4.46 -21.67
C LEU A 6 23.78 -5.69 -21.55
N ARG A 7 24.09 -6.27 -22.72
CA ARG A 7 25.29 -7.05 -23.01
C ARG A 7 26.33 -6.98 -21.89
N VAL A 8 26.40 -8.04 -21.09
CA VAL A 8 27.61 -8.38 -20.35
C VAL A 8 28.64 -8.77 -21.41
N ARG A 9 29.31 -7.76 -21.97
CA ARG A 9 30.53 -7.97 -22.74
C ARG A 9 31.57 -8.38 -21.71
N ALA A 10 31.92 -9.67 -21.67
CA ALA A 10 33.07 -10.18 -20.96
C ALA A 10 34.31 -9.39 -21.40
N ARG A 11 34.67 -8.37 -20.62
CA ARG A 11 35.95 -7.67 -20.76
C ARG A 11 36.99 -8.58 -20.14
N ALA A 12 37.76 -9.25 -21.00
CA ALA A 12 39.01 -9.86 -20.62
C ALA A 12 39.88 -8.83 -19.89
N LEU A 13 40.27 -9.17 -18.66
CA LEU A 13 41.14 -8.36 -17.80
C LEU A 13 42.54 -8.32 -18.42
N PRO A 14 43.15 -7.13 -18.60
CA PRO A 14 44.59 -7.05 -18.71
C PRO A 14 45.20 -7.14 -17.31
N THR A 15 45.96 -8.21 -17.08
CA THR A 15 46.89 -8.39 -15.97
C THR A 15 47.90 -7.22 -15.97
N ARG A 16 47.86 -6.33 -14.97
CA ARG A 16 48.95 -5.38 -14.73
C ARG A 16 49.30 -5.27 -13.25
N LEU A 17 50.46 -5.87 -12.99
CA LEU A 17 51.49 -5.68 -11.97
C LEU A 17 51.33 -4.53 -10.97
N LEU A 18 51.59 -4.92 -9.71
CA LEU A 18 51.84 -4.16 -8.49
C LEU A 18 52.83 -3.00 -8.65
N ALA A 19 52.54 -1.89 -7.96
CA ALA A 19 53.54 -1.00 -7.38
C ALA A 19 52.98 -0.30 -6.12
N PRO A 20 53.84 0.13 -5.17
CA PRO A 20 53.48 0.37 -3.77
C PRO A 20 53.09 1.81 -3.42
N THR A 21 52.56 1.95 -2.20
CA THR A 21 52.06 3.12 -1.47
C THR A 21 53.08 4.26 -1.29
N PRO A 22 52.61 5.48 -0.91
CA PRO A 22 52.78 5.86 0.49
C PRO A 22 51.62 6.66 1.13
N ALA A 23 51.65 6.62 2.46
CA ALA A 23 50.70 7.18 3.42
C ALA A 23 50.60 8.72 3.42
N SER A 24 49.44 9.25 3.83
CA SER A 24 49.38 10.55 4.52
C SER A 24 48.05 10.81 5.24
N SER A 25 48.14 10.84 6.57
CA SER A 25 47.67 11.90 7.49
C SER A 25 46.19 12.35 7.56
N ARG A 26 45.60 12.06 8.73
CA ARG A 26 44.87 12.97 9.66
C ARG A 26 43.83 13.94 9.09
N SER A 27 42.57 13.79 9.54
CA SER A 27 41.87 14.88 10.25
C SER A 27 40.66 14.36 11.04
N LEU A 28 40.73 14.47 12.37
CA LEU A 28 39.61 14.27 13.28
C LEU A 28 38.81 15.57 13.31
N ARG A 29 37.60 15.59 12.74
CA ARG A 29 36.63 16.68 12.97
C ARG A 29 35.47 16.19 13.81
N SER A 30 35.53 16.61 15.07
CA SER A 30 34.45 16.62 16.04
C SER A 30 33.34 17.58 15.58
N HIS A 31 32.12 17.06 15.40
CA HIS A 31 30.92 17.89 15.27
C HIS A 31 29.81 17.40 16.20
N ARG A 32 29.83 17.98 17.41
CA ARG A 32 28.72 18.65 18.09
C ARG A 32 27.31 18.09 17.84
N SER A 33 26.85 17.28 18.79
CA SER A 33 25.45 16.92 18.99
C SER A 33 24.59 18.16 19.26
N ARG A 34 23.64 18.46 18.38
CA ARG A 34 22.51 19.36 18.67
C ARG A 34 21.32 18.53 19.12
N ARG A 35 21.14 18.47 20.43
CA ARG A 35 19.96 17.92 21.12
C ARG A 35 18.79 18.89 20.89
N LEU A 36 17.85 18.53 20.03
CA LEU A 36 16.58 19.25 19.91
C LEU A 36 15.66 18.78 21.05
N GLN A 37 15.47 19.66 22.03
CA GLN A 37 14.45 19.50 23.05
C GLN A 37 13.07 19.68 22.38
N ARG A 38 12.21 18.67 22.47
CA ARG A 38 10.77 18.81 22.19
C ARG A 38 10.08 19.37 23.43
N PRO A 39 9.21 20.39 23.30
CA PRO A 39 8.38 20.83 24.40
C PRO A 39 7.28 19.79 24.73
N PRO A 40 6.80 19.76 25.98
CA PRO A 40 5.74 18.86 26.43
C PRO A 40 4.38 19.25 25.84
N ILE A 41 3.59 18.26 25.45
CA ILE A 41 2.20 18.42 25.00
C ILE A 41 1.32 18.38 26.25
N GLU A 42 0.73 19.52 26.61
CA GLU A 42 -0.31 19.58 27.64
C GLU A 42 -1.61 19.00 27.07
N VAL A 43 -2.08 17.90 27.67
CA VAL A 43 -3.37 17.28 27.33
C VAL A 43 -4.45 17.94 28.19
N ALA A 44 -5.23 18.82 27.57
CA ALA A 44 -6.38 19.47 28.18
C ALA A 44 -7.45 18.42 28.57
N GLY A 45 -7.62 18.22 29.88
CA GLY A 45 -8.67 17.40 30.46
C GLY A 45 -10.05 17.91 30.08
N HIS A 46 -10.86 17.03 29.47
CA HIS A 46 -12.28 17.27 29.27
C HIS A 46 -13.06 16.45 30.29
N SER A 47 -13.77 17.20 31.12
CA SER A 47 -14.59 16.75 32.22
C SER A 47 -15.76 15.88 31.77
N ARG A 48 -16.00 14.87 32.62
CA ARG A 48 -17.18 14.03 32.80
C ARG A 48 -18.51 14.81 32.68
N PRO A 49 -19.58 14.16 32.17
CA PRO A 49 -20.90 14.37 32.76
C PRO A 49 -21.53 13.05 33.24
N THR A 50 -21.88 13.13 34.52
CA THR A 50 -22.80 12.39 35.38
C THR A 50 -23.94 11.61 34.72
N GLU A 51 -24.06 10.37 35.18
CA GLU A 51 -25.12 9.37 35.03
C GLU A 51 -26.43 9.76 35.76
N PRO A 52 -27.63 9.46 35.22
CA PRO A 52 -28.87 9.44 36.00
C PRO A 52 -29.34 8.00 36.34
N PRO A 53 -30.06 7.83 37.46
CA PRO A 53 -30.35 6.53 38.06
C PRO A 53 -31.54 5.78 37.40
N PRO A 54 -31.65 4.45 37.59
CA PRO A 54 -32.80 3.67 37.12
C PRO A 54 -33.96 3.71 38.13
N PRO A 55 -35.22 3.86 37.68
CA PRO A 55 -36.38 3.64 38.54
C PRO A 55 -36.70 2.14 38.65
N ARG A 56 -36.96 1.72 39.91
CA ARG A 56 -37.55 0.43 40.27
C ARG A 56 -39.07 0.55 40.36
N GLN A 57 -39.71 -0.62 40.44
CA GLN A 57 -41.03 -0.95 40.99
C GLN A 57 -42.17 -1.02 39.98
N ASP A 58 -43.12 -1.95 40.04
CA ASP A 58 -43.35 -3.11 40.91
C ASP A 58 -44.31 -4.08 40.19
N ALA A 59 -44.40 -5.30 40.72
CA ALA A 59 -45.24 -6.38 40.25
C ALA A 59 -46.75 -6.11 40.35
N SER A 60 -47.52 -6.71 39.42
CA SER A 60 -48.51 -7.78 39.69
C SER A 60 -49.87 -7.61 38.97
N SER A 61 -50.28 -8.73 38.36
CA SER A 61 -51.65 -9.28 38.27
C SER A 61 -52.42 -9.24 36.94
N SER A 62 -52.85 -10.47 36.58
CA SER A 62 -54.05 -10.89 35.85
C SER A 62 -54.01 -11.10 34.32
N HIS A 63 -53.99 -12.39 33.97
CA HIS A 63 -54.52 -13.08 32.76
C HIS A 63 -55.85 -12.51 32.23
N PRO A 64 -56.25 -12.70 30.94
CA PRO A 64 -56.14 -13.91 30.07
C PRO A 64 -55.58 -13.57 28.66
N ASP A 65 -55.35 -14.41 27.65
CA ASP A 65 -55.72 -15.77 27.25
C ASP A 65 -54.57 -16.25 26.32
N PRO A 66 -53.85 -17.35 26.63
CA PRO A 66 -52.55 -17.65 26.02
C PRO A 66 -52.57 -18.33 24.65
N LEU A 67 -53.71 -18.54 23.97
CA LEU A 67 -53.65 -19.25 22.67
C LEU A 67 -54.43 -18.67 21.50
N GLY A 68 -55.52 -17.89 21.61
CA GLY A 68 -56.14 -17.22 20.44
C GLY A 68 -56.33 -18.09 19.17
N LEU A 69 -56.38 -19.42 19.29
CA LEU A 69 -56.20 -20.39 18.20
C LEU A 69 -57.52 -20.80 17.53
N LEU A 70 -58.60 -20.07 17.78
CA LEU A 70 -59.94 -20.42 17.32
C LEU A 70 -60.61 -19.23 16.62
N ASN A 71 -60.00 -18.70 15.56
CA ASN A 71 -60.65 -18.61 14.25
C ASN A 71 -59.71 -17.99 13.19
N PRO A 72 -59.42 -18.71 12.10
CA PRO A 72 -58.54 -18.24 11.04
C PRO A 72 -59.34 -17.55 9.94
N GLU A 73 -59.18 -16.24 9.82
CA GLU A 73 -59.27 -15.58 8.52
C GLU A 73 -57.92 -14.89 8.30
N PRO A 74 -57.19 -15.17 7.20
CA PRO A 74 -55.97 -14.46 6.88
C PRO A 74 -56.33 -13.06 6.39
N ALA A 75 -56.67 -12.17 7.32
CA ALA A 75 -56.67 -10.75 7.06
C ALA A 75 -55.22 -10.37 6.74
N GLU A 76 -54.97 -10.00 5.47
CA GLU A 76 -53.68 -9.46 5.04
C GLU A 76 -53.23 -8.43 6.08
N PRO A 77 -51.96 -8.49 6.55
CA PRO A 77 -51.47 -7.52 7.52
C PRO A 77 -51.51 -6.14 6.87
N VAL A 78 -52.57 -5.37 7.16
CA VAL A 78 -52.66 -3.96 6.79
C VAL A 78 -51.66 -3.23 7.67
N VAL A 79 -50.42 -3.15 7.18
CA VAL A 79 -49.37 -2.32 7.78
C VAL A 79 -49.81 -0.86 7.60
N ARG A 80 -50.49 -0.32 8.62
CA ARG A 80 -50.79 1.11 8.69
C ARG A 80 -49.52 1.81 9.14
N PHE A 81 -48.74 2.29 8.18
CA PHE A 81 -47.60 3.17 8.44
C PHE A 81 -48.12 4.46 9.07
N TYR A 82 -48.01 4.56 10.39
CA TYR A 82 -48.08 5.84 11.09
C TYR A 82 -46.65 6.33 11.26
N GLU A 83 -46.21 7.28 10.44
CA GLU A 83 -44.98 8.03 10.71
C GLU A 83 -45.23 8.85 11.98
N GLN A 84 -44.81 8.29 13.10
CA GLN A 84 -44.95 8.89 14.41
C GLN A 84 -43.73 9.80 14.65
N ASP A 85 -43.84 11.07 14.28
CA ASP A 85 -42.90 12.11 14.72
C ASP A 85 -43.21 12.44 16.19
N VAL A 86 -42.53 11.77 17.12
CA VAL A 86 -42.91 11.75 18.55
C VAL A 86 -42.38 12.92 19.38
N THR A 87 -41.82 14.00 18.82
CA THR A 87 -41.15 14.99 19.70
C THR A 87 -41.45 16.47 19.51
N ARG A 88 -42.33 16.88 18.59
CA ARG A 88 -42.74 18.30 18.48
C ARG A 88 -44.22 18.50 18.12
N PHE A 89 -45.13 17.95 18.91
CA PHE A 89 -46.52 18.41 18.92
C PHE A 89 -46.62 19.75 19.65
N ALA A 90 -46.37 20.84 18.94
CA ALA A 90 -47.10 22.07 19.24
C ALA A 90 -48.58 21.77 18.95
N ALA A 91 -49.43 21.96 19.95
CA ALA A 91 -50.75 21.33 20.09
C ALA A 91 -51.85 21.73 19.09
N ASP A 92 -51.54 22.38 17.96
CA ASP A 92 -52.56 22.96 17.06
C ASP A 92 -52.41 22.64 15.57
N GLU A 93 -51.43 21.84 15.14
CA GLU A 93 -51.29 21.50 13.71
C GLU A 93 -52.09 20.25 13.34
N VAL A 94 -53.33 20.48 12.93
CA VAL A 94 -54.20 19.46 12.30
C VAL A 94 -53.50 18.87 11.08
N PRO A 95 -53.46 17.52 10.91
CA PRO A 95 -52.86 16.87 9.75
C PRO A 95 -53.45 17.42 8.44
N ARG A 96 -52.65 18.19 7.70
CA ARG A 96 -53.05 18.70 6.39
C ARG A 96 -52.97 17.55 5.39
N ARG A 97 -54.07 17.28 4.68
CA ARG A 97 -54.06 16.36 3.54
C ARG A 97 -52.98 16.81 2.55
N VAL A 98 -52.04 15.91 2.25
CA VAL A 98 -51.04 16.12 1.22
C VAL A 98 -51.78 16.32 -0.11
N SER A 99 -51.50 17.40 -0.83
CA SER A 99 -52.15 17.65 -2.12
C SER A 99 -51.70 16.60 -3.14
N ALA A 100 -52.61 16.16 -4.01
CA ALA A 100 -52.29 15.20 -5.07
C ALA A 100 -51.12 15.66 -5.95
N THR A 101 -50.95 16.97 -6.12
CA THR A 101 -49.81 17.55 -6.85
C THR A 101 -48.47 17.28 -6.18
N ARG A 102 -48.42 17.29 -4.85
CA ARG A 102 -47.20 17.02 -4.08
C ARG A 102 -46.87 15.53 -4.11
N VAL A 103 -47.89 14.67 -4.00
CA VAL A 103 -47.74 13.23 -4.15
C VAL A 103 -47.15 12.89 -5.52
N ASN A 104 -47.70 13.46 -6.60
CA ASN A 104 -47.18 13.22 -7.95
C ASN A 104 -45.73 13.69 -8.13
N ALA A 105 -45.37 14.85 -7.55
CA ALA A 105 -43.99 15.36 -7.61
C ALA A 105 -43.01 14.48 -6.83
N ASP A 106 -43.44 13.95 -5.69
CA ASP A 106 -42.64 13.01 -4.90
C ASP A 106 -42.48 11.66 -5.63
N GLU A 107 -43.52 11.20 -6.33
CA GLU A 107 -43.46 10.00 -7.19
C GLU A 107 -42.50 10.16 -8.38
N ASP A 108 -42.48 11.34 -9.03
CA ASP A 108 -41.52 11.64 -10.10
C ASP A 108 -40.07 11.61 -9.58
N ARG A 109 -39.83 12.24 -8.42
CA ARG A 109 -38.51 12.25 -7.78
C ARG A 109 -38.07 10.85 -7.34
N ALA A 110 -39.01 10.05 -6.84
CA ALA A 110 -38.74 8.65 -6.48
C ALA A 110 -38.32 7.83 -7.72
N ARG A 111 -38.97 8.04 -8.88
CA ARG A 111 -38.59 7.39 -10.14
C ARG A 111 -37.18 7.79 -10.59
N GLU A 112 -36.82 9.06 -10.50
CA GLU A 112 -35.48 9.54 -10.84
C GLU A 112 -34.40 8.92 -9.95
N LEU A 113 -34.64 8.87 -8.63
CA LEU A 113 -33.73 8.23 -7.68
C LEU A 113 -33.58 6.74 -7.95
N MET A 114 -34.67 6.02 -8.22
CA MET A 114 -34.63 4.60 -8.57
C MET A 114 -33.87 4.33 -9.88
N ALA A 115 -34.00 5.21 -10.88
CA ALA A 115 -33.21 5.12 -12.11
C ALA A 115 -31.71 5.35 -11.84
N LYS A 116 -31.37 6.29 -10.97
CA LYS A 116 -29.97 6.55 -10.57
C LYS A 116 -29.39 5.37 -9.78
N ILE A 117 -30.15 4.77 -8.87
CA ILE A 117 -29.75 3.59 -8.12
C ILE A 117 -29.46 2.45 -9.09
N ARG A 118 -30.37 2.12 -10.02
CA ARG A 118 -30.13 1.06 -11.02
C ARG A 118 -28.90 1.32 -11.87
N ARG A 119 -28.64 2.57 -12.26
CA ARG A 119 -27.43 2.92 -13.00
C ARG A 119 -26.16 2.67 -12.19
N LEU A 120 -26.14 3.11 -10.92
CA LEU A 120 -25.00 2.89 -10.03
C LEU A 120 -24.81 1.40 -9.72
N GLU A 121 -25.89 0.66 -9.52
CA GLU A 121 -25.85 -0.80 -9.36
C GLU A 121 -25.24 -1.47 -10.59
N SER A 122 -25.63 -1.07 -11.81
CA SER A 122 -25.01 -1.61 -13.03
C SER A 122 -23.55 -1.20 -13.23
N GLU A 123 -23.15 -0.01 -12.74
CA GLU A 123 -21.76 0.45 -12.78
C GLU A 123 -20.91 -0.31 -11.76
N ILE A 124 -21.45 -0.57 -10.57
CA ILE A 124 -20.83 -1.43 -9.55
C ILE A 124 -20.72 -2.85 -10.09
N GLU A 125 -21.77 -3.42 -10.68
CA GLU A 125 -21.75 -4.76 -11.25
C GLU A 125 -20.75 -4.87 -12.42
N LEU A 126 -20.60 -3.83 -13.25
CA LEU A 126 -19.54 -3.76 -14.26
C LEU A 126 -18.16 -3.70 -13.62
N LEU A 127 -17.97 -2.89 -12.58
CA LEU A 127 -16.69 -2.81 -11.86
C LEU A 127 -16.37 -4.13 -11.15
N GLU A 128 -17.33 -4.79 -10.54
CA GLU A 128 -17.20 -6.06 -9.83
C GLU A 128 -16.96 -7.22 -10.79
N ASN A 129 -17.63 -7.26 -11.95
CA ASN A 129 -17.39 -8.29 -12.97
C ASN A 129 -16.11 -8.04 -13.78
N ASP A 130 -15.72 -6.79 -14.03
CA ASP A 130 -14.41 -6.44 -14.64
C ASP A 130 -13.25 -6.57 -13.62
N THR A 131 -13.56 -6.64 -12.32
CA THR A 131 -12.62 -7.06 -11.26
C THR A 131 -12.80 -8.51 -10.82
N GLY A 132 -13.67 -9.28 -11.47
CA GLY A 132 -14.18 -10.59 -11.04
C GLY A 132 -13.22 -11.78 -11.10
N ASP A 133 -11.97 -11.57 -11.51
CA ASP A 133 -10.86 -12.53 -11.38
C ASP A 133 -9.67 -11.93 -10.60
N VAL A 134 -9.95 -10.88 -9.84
CA VAL A 134 -8.98 -10.14 -9.06
C VAL A 134 -9.52 -10.02 -7.63
N GLU A 135 -9.60 -11.15 -6.92
CA GLU A 135 -9.20 -11.09 -5.50
C GLU A 135 -7.94 -10.24 -5.47
N ASP A 136 -7.99 -9.07 -4.80
CA ASP A 136 -6.93 -8.05 -4.83
C ASP A 136 -5.59 -8.78 -4.97
N PRO A 137 -4.93 -8.72 -6.15
CA PRO A 137 -3.87 -9.67 -6.46
C PRO A 137 -2.68 -9.39 -5.54
N VAL A 138 -2.73 -8.25 -4.85
CA VAL A 138 -1.91 -7.85 -3.72
C VAL A 138 -2.27 -8.63 -2.46
N LEU A 139 -3.55 -8.79 -2.09
CA LEU A 139 -3.98 -9.63 -0.96
C LEU A 139 -3.77 -11.13 -1.23
N MET A 140 -4.10 -11.64 -2.42
CA MET A 140 -3.88 -13.05 -2.76
C MET A 140 -2.38 -13.38 -2.82
N ARG A 141 -1.55 -12.50 -3.41
CA ARG A 141 -0.07 -12.64 -3.34
C ARG A 141 0.51 -12.35 -1.98
N LEU A 142 -0.03 -11.43 -1.19
CA LEU A 142 0.45 -11.21 0.18
C LEU A 142 0.15 -12.44 1.05
N ARG A 143 -0.94 -13.16 0.77
CA ARG A 143 -1.26 -14.45 1.39
C ARG A 143 -0.30 -15.54 0.91
N ALA A 144 -0.03 -15.64 -0.39
CA ALA A 144 0.93 -16.61 -0.94
C ALA A 144 2.38 -16.34 -0.46
N VAL A 145 2.82 -15.09 -0.45
CA VAL A 145 4.14 -14.65 0.08
C VAL A 145 4.23 -14.81 1.60
N ALA A 146 3.11 -14.73 2.33
CA ALA A 146 3.07 -15.01 3.77
C ALA A 146 3.03 -16.52 4.08
N ASN A 147 2.52 -17.35 3.16
CA ASN A 147 2.33 -18.79 3.35
C ASN A 147 3.40 -19.66 2.65
N ASP A 148 4.44 -19.08 2.04
CA ASP A 148 5.50 -19.81 1.31
C ASP A 148 4.98 -20.67 0.14
N GLU A 149 3.76 -20.41 -0.34
CA GLU A 149 3.19 -21.06 -1.52
C GLU A 149 3.76 -20.40 -2.78
N LEU A 150 4.67 -21.11 -3.43
CA LEU A 150 5.27 -20.78 -4.73
C LEU A 150 4.17 -20.46 -5.76
N ASP A 151 4.18 -19.23 -6.28
CA ASP A 151 3.39 -18.82 -7.46
C ASP A 151 3.85 -19.70 -8.66
N PRO A 152 2.99 -20.56 -9.26
CA PRO A 152 3.38 -21.48 -10.35
C PRO A 152 3.75 -20.76 -11.65
N ASP A 153 3.46 -19.46 -11.77
CA ASP A 153 3.75 -18.64 -12.95
C ASP A 153 5.22 -18.18 -13.06
N ILE A 154 6.07 -18.43 -12.05
CA ILE A 154 7.50 -18.09 -12.10
C ILE A 154 8.26 -19.00 -13.10
N ASP A 155 7.68 -20.13 -13.50
CA ASP A 155 8.27 -21.08 -14.45
C ASP A 155 8.43 -20.51 -15.89
N THR A 156 7.81 -19.38 -16.21
CA THR A 156 7.89 -18.79 -17.56
C THR A 156 9.18 -18.01 -17.86
N LEU A 157 10.13 -17.92 -16.91
CA LEU A 157 11.47 -17.37 -17.15
C LEU A 157 12.54 -18.43 -17.48
N ALA A 158 12.13 -19.69 -17.65
CA ALA A 158 12.99 -20.84 -17.93
C ALA A 158 13.68 -20.84 -19.32
N GLU A 159 13.46 -19.82 -20.18
CA GLU A 159 14.19 -19.68 -21.45
C GLU A 159 15.58 -19.05 -21.29
N ALA A 160 15.85 -18.36 -20.18
CA ALA A 160 17.20 -17.94 -19.82
C ALA A 160 17.94 -19.11 -19.16
N ASP A 161 19.24 -19.26 -19.45
CA ASP A 161 20.09 -20.30 -18.85
C ASP A 161 19.93 -20.26 -17.31
N PRO A 162 19.26 -21.27 -16.71
CA PRO A 162 18.81 -21.20 -15.33
C PRO A 162 19.98 -21.04 -14.36
N GLU A 163 21.19 -21.45 -14.76
CA GLU A 163 22.39 -21.25 -13.95
C GLU A 163 22.84 -19.79 -13.88
N SER A 164 22.80 -19.05 -14.99
CA SER A 164 23.21 -17.64 -15.01
C SER A 164 22.31 -16.80 -14.11
N VAL A 165 20.99 -17.00 -14.24
CA VAL A 165 19.99 -16.31 -13.42
C VAL A 165 20.16 -16.64 -11.94
N ARG A 166 20.42 -17.92 -11.60
CA ARG A 166 20.68 -18.32 -10.20
C ARG A 166 21.91 -17.61 -9.62
N ARG A 167 23.01 -17.55 -10.37
CA ARG A 167 24.24 -16.86 -9.92
C ARG A 167 24.01 -15.36 -9.70
N GLU A 168 23.25 -14.73 -10.59
CA GLU A 168 22.88 -13.31 -10.45
C GLU A 168 21.99 -13.08 -9.23
N LEU A 169 20.95 -13.91 -9.04
CA LEU A 169 20.09 -13.85 -7.86
C LEU A 169 20.87 -14.07 -6.56
N ASP A 170 21.81 -15.01 -6.53
CA ASP A 170 22.66 -15.26 -5.35
C ASP A 170 23.58 -14.08 -5.03
N GLY A 171 24.00 -13.32 -6.05
CA GLY A 171 24.76 -12.07 -5.91
C GLY A 171 23.92 -10.89 -5.41
N LEU A 172 22.60 -10.93 -5.62
CA LEU A 172 21.65 -9.90 -5.16
C LEU A 172 21.17 -10.12 -3.72
N MET A 173 21.30 -11.34 -3.19
CA MET A 173 20.83 -11.67 -1.86
C MET A 173 21.67 -10.98 -0.78
N VAL A 174 20.98 -10.32 0.14
CA VAL A 174 21.59 -9.73 1.34
C VAL A 174 21.88 -10.85 2.33
N LYS A 175 23.17 -11.04 2.63
CA LYS A 175 23.66 -12.09 3.54
C LYS A 175 24.19 -11.43 4.80
N LEU A 176 23.51 -11.64 5.93
CA LEU A 176 24.03 -11.25 7.24
C LEU A 176 24.71 -12.44 7.91
N PRO A 177 25.79 -12.21 8.68
CA PRO A 177 26.38 -13.25 9.50
C PRO A 177 25.33 -13.76 10.51
N PRO A 178 25.29 -15.07 10.81
CA PRO A 178 24.30 -15.68 11.72
C PRO A 178 24.46 -15.26 13.19
N SER A 179 25.30 -14.27 13.49
CA SER A 179 25.69 -13.91 14.85
C SER A 179 24.58 -13.15 15.57
N GLY A 180 23.67 -13.88 16.22
CA GLY A 180 22.77 -13.36 17.26
C GLY A 180 21.56 -12.56 16.77
N ALA A 181 21.20 -12.64 15.49
CA ALA A 181 20.00 -11.98 14.98
C ALA A 181 18.73 -12.61 15.60
N ALA A 182 17.77 -11.77 16.01
CA ALA A 182 16.48 -12.28 16.49
C ALA A 182 15.73 -12.96 15.33
N PRO A 183 14.87 -13.96 15.59
CA PRO A 183 14.12 -14.64 14.53
C PRO A 183 13.28 -13.65 13.69
N THR A 184 12.80 -12.56 14.29
CA THR A 184 12.06 -11.48 13.62
C THR A 184 12.88 -10.73 12.58
N ASP A 185 14.19 -10.66 12.78
CA ASP A 185 15.13 -9.94 11.92
C ASP A 185 15.37 -10.80 10.69
N GLN A 186 15.55 -12.10 10.89
CA GLN A 186 15.69 -13.09 9.82
C GLN A 186 14.44 -13.17 8.95
N THR A 187 13.23 -13.12 9.51
CA THR A 187 11.99 -13.04 8.72
C THR A 187 11.94 -11.77 7.86
N SER A 188 12.37 -10.63 8.40
CA SER A 188 12.35 -9.36 7.67
C SER A 188 13.37 -9.36 6.53
N LEU A 189 14.54 -9.94 6.75
CA LEU A 189 15.58 -10.13 5.74
C LEU A 189 15.14 -11.12 4.65
N ALA A 190 14.53 -12.25 5.03
CA ALA A 190 14.01 -13.23 4.08
C ALA A 190 12.94 -12.61 3.16
N ARG A 191 12.04 -11.80 3.73
CA ARG A 191 11.04 -11.06 2.95
C ARG A 191 11.67 -10.06 1.98
N LEU A 192 12.69 -9.32 2.41
CA LEU A 192 13.43 -8.42 1.51
C LEU A 192 14.08 -9.18 0.35
N ASN A 193 14.78 -10.28 0.64
CA ASN A 193 15.41 -11.12 -0.37
C ASN A 193 14.39 -11.70 -1.36
N ASN A 194 13.19 -12.08 -0.89
CA ASN A 194 12.13 -12.54 -1.78
C ASN A 194 11.61 -11.41 -2.69
N CYS A 195 11.33 -10.23 -2.14
CA CYS A 195 10.92 -9.08 -2.93
C CYS A 195 11.98 -8.65 -3.97
N LEU A 196 13.27 -8.78 -3.65
CA LEU A 196 14.37 -8.52 -4.59
C LEU A 196 14.37 -9.50 -5.76
N ARG A 197 14.15 -10.80 -5.49
CA ARG A 197 13.99 -11.82 -6.55
C ARG A 197 12.82 -11.47 -7.46
N HIS A 198 11.66 -11.16 -6.90
CA HIS A 198 10.50 -10.76 -7.69
C HIS A 198 10.76 -9.48 -8.51
N ALA A 199 11.44 -8.48 -7.93
CA ALA A 199 11.78 -7.25 -8.64
C ALA A 199 12.75 -7.50 -9.80
N TYR A 200 13.71 -8.41 -9.62
CA TYR A 200 14.64 -8.82 -10.67
C TYR A 200 13.93 -9.53 -11.83
N LEU A 201 13.04 -10.46 -11.48
CA LEU A 201 12.30 -11.29 -12.44
C LEU A 201 11.07 -10.58 -13.05
N ALA A 202 10.72 -9.38 -12.59
CA ALA A 202 9.53 -8.64 -13.05
C ALA A 202 9.64 -8.13 -14.50
N THR A 203 9.42 -9.02 -15.46
CA THR A 203 9.34 -8.71 -16.89
C THR A 203 8.02 -8.00 -17.24
N ASP A 204 6.92 -8.40 -16.58
CA ASP A 204 5.57 -7.87 -16.81
C ASP A 204 5.39 -6.43 -16.29
N PRO A 205 5.10 -5.44 -17.16
CA PRO A 205 4.79 -4.07 -16.77
C PRO A 205 3.62 -3.93 -15.79
N ALA A 206 2.60 -4.79 -15.85
CA ALA A 206 1.39 -4.68 -15.04
C ALA A 206 1.64 -4.99 -13.56
N ARG A 207 2.54 -5.95 -13.27
CA ARG A 207 2.86 -6.39 -11.89
C ARG A 207 3.89 -5.48 -11.19
N ARG A 208 4.67 -4.69 -11.95
CA ARG A 208 5.75 -3.86 -11.40
C ARG A 208 5.32 -2.82 -10.35
N PRO A 209 4.17 -2.11 -10.45
CA PRO A 209 3.75 -1.16 -9.41
C PRO A 209 3.63 -1.82 -8.03
N THR A 210 3.03 -3.01 -7.99
CA THR A 210 2.84 -3.81 -6.78
C THR A 210 4.17 -4.29 -6.23
N ILE A 211 5.01 -4.91 -7.08
CA ILE A 211 6.33 -5.43 -6.67
C ILE A 211 7.20 -4.30 -6.10
N ARG A 212 7.20 -3.13 -6.73
CA ARG A 212 7.92 -1.95 -6.24
C ARG A 212 7.45 -1.49 -4.86
N GLN A 213 6.14 -1.45 -4.62
CA GLN A 213 5.59 -1.05 -3.32
C GLN A 213 5.95 -2.07 -2.24
N GLU A 214 5.82 -3.36 -2.52
CA GLU A 214 6.20 -4.42 -1.58
C GLU A 214 7.70 -4.44 -1.32
N LEU A 215 8.53 -4.24 -2.35
CA LEU A 215 9.98 -4.10 -2.20
C LEU A 215 10.34 -2.94 -1.28
N TRP A 216 9.70 -1.78 -1.45
CA TRP A 216 9.93 -0.63 -0.59
C TRP A 216 9.54 -0.89 0.87
N LYS A 217 8.37 -1.50 1.10
CA LYS A 217 7.91 -1.87 2.45
C LYS A 217 8.86 -2.88 3.09
N ALA A 218 9.31 -3.88 2.34
CA ALA A 218 10.24 -4.89 2.82
C ALA A 218 11.60 -4.28 3.17
N TYR A 219 12.12 -3.38 2.31
CA TYR A 219 13.34 -2.63 2.57
C TYR A 219 13.25 -1.80 3.86
N ARG A 220 12.22 -0.96 3.98
CA ARG A 220 12.00 -0.11 5.17
C ARG A 220 11.87 -0.94 6.45
N ARG A 221 11.15 -2.07 6.39
CA ARG A 221 11.00 -2.96 7.53
C ARG A 221 12.32 -3.63 7.91
N ALA A 222 13.08 -4.12 6.94
CA ALA A 222 14.39 -4.70 7.17
C ALA A 222 15.35 -3.65 7.75
N LYS A 223 15.39 -2.43 7.21
CA LYS A 223 16.23 -1.33 7.71
C LYS A 223 15.97 -1.01 9.18
N LEU A 224 14.70 -1.06 9.61
CA LEU A 224 14.32 -0.78 11.00
C LEU A 224 14.64 -1.94 11.96
N ARG A 225 14.57 -3.20 11.48
CA ARG A 225 14.68 -4.39 12.35
C ARG A 225 16.06 -5.02 12.34
N VAL A 226 16.77 -4.94 11.23
CA VAL A 226 18.03 -5.64 11.00
C VAL A 226 19.19 -4.67 11.20
N PRO A 227 19.88 -4.69 12.36
CA PRO A 227 21.04 -3.84 12.58
C PRO A 227 22.17 -4.22 11.61
N GLY A 228 22.85 -3.22 11.06
CA GLY A 228 23.92 -3.46 10.08
C GLY A 228 23.43 -3.92 8.69
N LEU A 229 22.14 -3.78 8.39
CA LEU A 229 21.62 -4.10 7.06
C LEU A 229 22.32 -3.32 5.95
N LEU A 230 22.43 -2.00 6.09
CA LEU A 230 22.94 -1.12 5.04
C LEU A 230 24.33 -1.54 4.50
N PRO A 231 25.36 -1.76 5.34
CA PRO A 231 26.66 -2.22 4.85
C PRO A 231 26.65 -3.67 4.34
N ALA A 232 25.63 -4.47 4.69
CA ALA A 232 25.49 -5.85 4.21
C ALA A 232 24.79 -5.95 2.84
N ILE A 233 24.17 -4.86 2.35
CA ILE A 233 23.49 -4.86 1.04
C ILE A 233 24.56 -4.90 -0.08
N PRO A 234 24.54 -5.91 -0.97
CA PRO A 234 25.43 -5.95 -2.11
C PRO A 234 25.23 -4.76 -3.06
N THR A 235 26.32 -4.31 -3.68
CA THR A 235 26.31 -3.27 -4.71
C THR A 235 25.23 -3.45 -5.79
N PRO A 236 25.06 -4.62 -6.46
CA PRO A 236 24.00 -4.77 -7.48
C PRO A 236 22.57 -4.69 -6.90
N THR A 237 22.40 -4.99 -5.62
CA THR A 237 21.11 -4.87 -4.92
C THR A 237 20.70 -3.42 -4.74
N TRP A 238 21.67 -2.52 -4.52
CA TRP A 238 21.45 -1.08 -4.48
C TRP A 238 20.90 -0.54 -5.80
N ASP A 239 21.37 -1.05 -6.94
CA ASP A 239 20.84 -0.68 -8.26
C ASP A 239 19.35 -1.08 -8.36
N ILE A 240 18.97 -2.30 -8.00
CA ILE A 240 17.57 -2.75 -8.07
C ILE A 240 16.68 -1.89 -7.15
N LEU A 241 17.12 -1.64 -5.92
CA LEU A 241 16.40 -0.79 -4.98
C LEU A 241 16.20 0.61 -5.56
N PHE A 242 17.27 1.23 -6.05
CA PHE A 242 17.21 2.59 -6.60
C PHE A 242 16.33 2.67 -7.86
N TYR A 243 16.61 1.84 -8.86
CA TYR A 243 15.91 1.89 -10.14
C TYR A 243 14.46 1.49 -10.03
N SER A 244 14.10 0.57 -9.13
CA SER A 244 12.70 0.25 -8.89
C SER A 244 11.91 1.47 -8.38
N GLN A 245 12.52 2.31 -7.54
CA GLN A 245 11.85 3.49 -6.96
C GLN A 245 11.95 4.74 -7.84
N ALA A 246 13.02 4.89 -8.63
CA ALA A 246 13.32 6.08 -9.42
C ALA A 246 12.41 6.25 -10.66
N VAL A 247 11.60 5.25 -11.02
CA VAL A 247 10.70 5.32 -12.18
C VAL A 247 9.58 6.35 -11.96
N ARG A 248 9.45 7.29 -12.90
CA ARG A 248 8.39 8.29 -12.96
C ARG A 248 7.11 7.67 -13.52
N TRP A 249 6.21 7.23 -12.65
CA TRP A 249 4.86 6.78 -13.01
C TRP A 249 3.80 7.62 -12.31
N ARG A 250 2.63 7.74 -12.93
CA ARG A 250 1.49 8.51 -12.38
C ARG A 250 1.03 8.00 -11.00
N SER A 251 1.23 6.71 -10.71
CA SER A 251 0.93 6.11 -9.40
C SER A 251 2.02 6.30 -8.34
N ASN A 252 3.22 6.75 -8.71
CA ASN A 252 4.37 6.87 -7.80
C ASN A 252 4.47 8.26 -7.15
N LYS A 253 3.46 8.64 -6.37
CA LYS A 253 3.42 9.96 -5.74
C LYS A 253 4.55 10.21 -4.73
N GLN A 254 5.08 9.16 -4.12
CA GLN A 254 6.14 9.21 -3.09
C GLN A 254 7.54 8.97 -3.64
N ARG A 255 7.71 8.98 -4.97
CA ARG A 255 8.98 8.73 -5.66
C ARG A 255 10.16 9.50 -5.04
N ASP A 256 10.03 10.81 -4.96
CA ASP A 256 11.15 11.69 -4.59
C ASP A 256 11.56 11.47 -3.13
N GLN A 257 10.59 11.18 -2.26
CA GLN A 257 10.85 10.79 -0.88
C GLN A 257 11.61 9.47 -0.80
N HIS A 258 11.19 8.43 -1.53
CA HIS A 258 11.85 7.13 -1.51
C HIS A 258 13.28 7.22 -2.06
N VAL A 259 13.47 7.96 -3.17
CA VAL A 259 14.78 8.16 -3.80
C VAL A 259 15.71 8.96 -2.90
N SER A 260 15.22 10.04 -2.26
CA SER A 260 16.01 10.83 -1.32
C SER A 260 16.51 9.98 -0.16
N GLU A 261 15.63 9.16 0.43
CA GLU A 261 16.01 8.27 1.52
C GLU A 261 17.04 7.22 1.09
N LEU A 262 16.88 6.62 -0.09
CA LEU A 262 17.86 5.67 -0.61
C LEU A 262 19.24 6.31 -0.83
N LEU A 263 19.28 7.56 -1.31
CA LEU A 263 20.54 8.29 -1.50
C LEU A 263 21.21 8.61 -0.16
N GLU A 264 20.44 8.98 0.87
CA GLU A 264 20.96 9.16 2.22
C GLU A 264 21.54 7.85 2.79
N ASP A 265 20.85 6.74 2.58
CA ASP A 265 21.30 5.42 3.02
C ASP A 265 22.56 4.97 2.28
N MET A 266 22.64 5.15 0.96
CA MET A 266 23.84 4.90 0.15
C MET A 266 25.01 5.76 0.63
N LYS A 267 24.78 7.05 0.90
CA LYS A 267 25.80 7.95 1.43
C LYS A 267 26.31 7.50 2.80
N SER A 268 25.43 6.94 3.65
CA SER A 268 25.82 6.43 4.96
C SER A 268 26.79 5.24 4.90
N VAL A 269 26.77 4.47 3.80
CA VAL A 269 27.70 3.36 3.54
C VAL A 269 28.89 3.77 2.66
N GLY A 270 29.05 5.07 2.36
CA GLY A 270 30.15 5.59 1.56
C GLY A 270 29.95 5.49 0.05
N MET A 271 28.72 5.27 -0.42
CA MET A 271 28.37 5.30 -1.84
C MET A 271 27.83 6.68 -2.23
N ASP A 272 28.28 7.23 -3.35
CA ASP A 272 27.85 8.56 -3.84
C ASP A 272 26.57 8.50 -4.69
N GLY A 273 26.04 7.30 -4.95
CA GLY A 273 24.84 7.08 -5.76
C GLY A 273 24.68 5.62 -6.18
N PRO A 274 23.72 5.31 -7.07
CA PRO A 274 23.57 3.98 -7.64
C PRO A 274 24.85 3.60 -8.42
N PRO A 275 25.37 2.37 -8.25
CA PRO A 275 26.57 1.88 -8.93
C PRO A 275 26.53 1.99 -10.45
N THR A 276 25.37 1.70 -11.03
CA THR A 276 25.15 1.90 -12.46
C THR A 276 24.58 3.30 -12.63
N PRO A 277 25.29 4.25 -13.26
CA PRO A 277 24.71 5.56 -13.56
C PRO A 277 23.53 5.39 -14.51
N PRO A 278 22.47 6.21 -14.38
CA PRO A 278 21.38 6.18 -15.33
C PRO A 278 21.95 6.45 -16.72
N PRO A 279 21.46 5.80 -17.79
CA PRO A 279 21.94 6.05 -19.13
C PRO A 279 21.82 7.55 -19.41
N GLU A 280 22.97 8.23 -19.46
CA GLU A 280 23.07 9.64 -19.77
C GLU A 280 22.43 9.85 -21.14
N GLY A 281 21.34 10.60 -21.21
CA GLY A 281 20.71 10.94 -22.49
C GLY A 281 19.45 10.14 -22.82
N ASN A 282 18.36 10.47 -22.13
CA ASN A 282 17.15 10.93 -22.82
C ASN A 282 16.26 11.61 -21.77
N ASP A 283 16.65 12.79 -21.29
CA ASP A 283 15.70 13.64 -20.59
C ASP A 283 14.75 14.21 -21.67
N PRO A 284 13.49 13.74 -21.79
CA PRO A 284 12.54 14.31 -22.74
C PRO A 284 12.16 15.76 -22.39
N ALA A 285 12.69 16.29 -21.28
CA ALA A 285 12.52 17.67 -20.84
C ALA A 285 13.48 18.65 -21.52
N GLY A 286 14.49 18.15 -22.25
CA GLY A 286 15.37 18.95 -23.10
C GLY A 286 14.86 19.11 -24.54
N GLY A 287 13.53 19.03 -24.74
CA GLY A 287 12.89 19.51 -25.96
C GLY A 287 13.08 21.01 -26.05
N ASP A 288 14.26 21.39 -26.52
CA ASP A 288 14.62 22.68 -27.06
C ASP A 288 13.45 23.17 -27.89
N GLY A 289 12.75 24.15 -27.34
CA GLY A 289 11.68 24.85 -28.01
C GLY A 289 12.31 25.55 -29.20
N GLY A 290 12.34 24.84 -30.33
CA GLY A 290 12.65 25.41 -31.62
C GLY A 290 11.77 26.63 -31.80
N ALA A 291 12.39 27.79 -31.64
CA ALA A 291 11.84 29.07 -32.01
C ALA A 291 11.39 28.94 -33.47
N LYS A 292 10.07 28.94 -33.67
CA LYS A 292 9.50 29.31 -34.96
C LYS A 292 9.67 30.82 -35.03
N ASP A 293 10.72 31.24 -35.72
CA ASP A 293 10.77 32.56 -36.33
C ASP A 293 9.70 32.58 -37.42
N ASP A 294 8.69 33.43 -37.23
CA ASP A 294 7.76 33.94 -38.26
C ASP A 294 8.05 35.44 -38.47
#